data_AF-A0A1F8N422-F1
#
_entry.id   AF-A0A1F8N422-F1
#
_cell.length_a   1.000
_cell.length_b   1.000
_cell.length_c   1.000
_cell.angle_alpha   90.00
_cell.angle_beta   90.00
_cell.angle_gamma   90.00
#
_symmetry.space_group_name_H-M   'P 1'
#
loop_
_entity.id
_entity.type
_entity.pdbx_description
1 polymer ?
#
loop_
_entity_poly.entity_id
_entity_poly.type
_entity_poly.pdbx_seq_one_letter_code
_entity_poly.pdbx_strand_id
1 'polypeptide(L)'
;MRILNRETLASHGNIRGREALLQILEAGLEAADPYNNTRRLIRLEDGKLIVGYKDFEPTGSPKTGDEVYDLSEVGRIFVFGAGKGSQRVAQAIEDCLGDRLTGGHIIAKKGDDITLKRIGVTLGAHPVPDEDCVRGCQKILAMMQGLKEEDLVFTIAANGVSSLLTLPVPGVSLEDVRKTTYIMQIERGAHTGDLNPVRNHLDLMKGGRISIHIPPAMAIHLVVFPPSSHDQLMHHNNWLHNLPECTTFAVAIENLKKHDAWDAVPASVRKFLERADPKYETIKAEEFEKMRFRIFGIMPDHLGMIPTAMQKAAELGFKPVNLATRLDVEANQTAQVIAAIARTIETQGEPFEPPCALISGGELLVTVGQETGIGGRNQ
;
A
#
# COMPACT_ATOMS: atom_id res chain seq x y z
N MET A 1 -14.84 -9.86 -12.11
CA MET A 1 -14.07 -11.11 -11.93
C MET A 1 -12.59 -10.77 -11.99
N ARG A 2 -11.85 -11.11 -10.93
CA ARG A 2 -10.43 -10.84 -10.69
C ARG A 2 -9.56 -11.99 -11.19
N ILE A 3 -10.06 -13.23 -11.13
CA ILE A 3 -9.39 -14.40 -11.69
C ILE A 3 -9.70 -14.51 -13.19
N LEU A 4 -8.72 -14.15 -14.03
CA LEU A 4 -8.92 -14.00 -15.48
C LEU A 4 -8.95 -15.34 -16.23
N ASN A 5 -8.27 -16.36 -15.72
CA ASN A 5 -8.14 -17.68 -16.33
C ASN A 5 -9.00 -18.75 -15.63
N ARG A 6 -10.16 -18.34 -15.11
CA ARG A 6 -11.07 -19.19 -14.32
C ARG A 6 -11.40 -20.51 -15.04
N GLU A 7 -11.80 -20.41 -16.31
CA GLU A 7 -12.20 -21.58 -17.12
C GLU A 7 -11.07 -22.60 -17.21
N THR A 8 -9.85 -22.15 -17.50
CA THR A 8 -8.66 -23.01 -17.56
C THR A 8 -8.34 -23.66 -16.21
N LEU A 9 -8.44 -22.89 -15.10
CA LEU A 9 -8.15 -23.42 -13.77
C LEU A 9 -9.18 -24.46 -13.32
N ALA A 10 -10.43 -24.36 -13.79
CA ALA A 10 -11.51 -25.27 -13.46
C ALA A 10 -11.65 -26.47 -14.42
N SER A 11 -10.93 -26.51 -15.55
CA SER A 11 -11.19 -27.48 -16.62
C SER A 11 -10.59 -28.88 -16.41
N HIS A 12 -9.88 -29.15 -15.31
CA HIS A 12 -9.17 -30.42 -15.11
C HIS A 12 -9.02 -30.82 -13.64
N GLY A 13 -8.72 -32.09 -13.38
CA GLY A 13 -8.54 -32.63 -12.02
C GLY A 13 -9.85 -32.68 -11.22
N ASN A 14 -9.81 -32.34 -9.92
CA ASN A 14 -11.00 -32.20 -9.09
C ASN A 14 -11.75 -30.90 -9.45
N ILE A 15 -12.59 -30.96 -10.49
CA ILE A 15 -13.34 -29.81 -11.03
C ILE A 15 -14.20 -29.15 -9.95
N ARG A 16 -14.96 -29.93 -9.17
CA ARG A 16 -15.83 -29.40 -8.11
C ARG A 16 -15.03 -28.66 -7.03
N GLY A 17 -13.91 -29.23 -6.58
CA GLY A 17 -13.04 -28.60 -5.59
C GLY A 17 -12.37 -27.33 -6.12
N ARG A 18 -11.94 -27.33 -7.39
CA ARG A 18 -11.36 -26.16 -8.06
C ARG A 18 -12.37 -25.03 -8.21
N GLU A 19 -13.59 -25.32 -8.63
CA GLU A 19 -14.65 -24.32 -8.71
C GLU A 19 -14.97 -23.69 -7.35
N ALA A 20 -15.02 -24.51 -6.28
CA ALA A 20 -15.19 -24.00 -4.93
C ALA A 20 -14.01 -23.10 -4.50
N LEU A 21 -12.77 -23.54 -4.72
CA LEU A 21 -11.56 -22.75 -4.42
C LEU A 21 -11.56 -21.42 -5.17
N LEU A 22 -11.92 -21.43 -6.46
CA LEU A 22 -11.99 -20.22 -7.28
C LEU A 22 -13.08 -19.25 -6.80
N GLN A 23 -14.23 -19.75 -6.30
CA GLN A 23 -15.25 -18.89 -5.68
C GLN A 23 -14.78 -18.28 -4.36
N ILE A 24 -14.13 -19.08 -3.51
CA ILE A 24 -13.57 -18.65 -2.22
C ILE A 24 -12.51 -17.57 -2.45
N LEU A 25 -11.58 -17.81 -3.37
CA LEU A 25 -10.50 -16.89 -3.70
C LEU A 25 -11.03 -15.60 -4.34
N GLU A 26 -11.97 -15.70 -5.27
CA GLU A 26 -12.61 -14.52 -5.91
C GLU A 26 -13.30 -13.65 -4.86
N ALA A 27 -14.07 -14.23 -3.93
CA ALA A 27 -14.72 -13.48 -2.86
C ALA A 27 -13.70 -12.75 -1.96
N GLY A 28 -12.59 -13.41 -1.62
CA GLY A 28 -11.49 -12.77 -0.88
C GLY A 28 -10.84 -11.63 -1.67
N LEU A 29 -10.56 -11.81 -2.96
CA LEU A 29 -9.97 -10.79 -3.83
C LEU A 29 -10.90 -9.58 -4.05
N GLU A 30 -12.21 -9.81 -4.16
CA GLU A 30 -13.21 -8.74 -4.24
C GLU A 30 -13.30 -7.94 -2.94
N ALA A 31 -13.20 -8.60 -1.79
CA ALA A 31 -13.14 -7.94 -0.48
C ALA A 31 -11.88 -7.06 -0.30
N ALA A 32 -10.78 -7.43 -0.95
CA ALA A 32 -9.57 -6.60 -1.01
C ALA A 32 -9.64 -5.44 -2.00
N ASP A 33 -10.70 -5.31 -2.81
CA ASP A 33 -10.84 -4.18 -3.73
C ASP A 33 -11.13 -2.89 -2.96
N PRO A 34 -10.19 -1.93 -2.92
CA PRO A 34 -10.37 -0.75 -2.08
C PRO A 34 -11.41 0.22 -2.66
N TYR A 35 -11.88 0.01 -3.90
CA TYR A 35 -12.96 0.82 -4.50
C TYR A 35 -14.23 0.78 -3.64
N ASN A 36 -14.70 -0.41 -3.27
CA ASN A 36 -15.97 -0.56 -2.54
C ASN A 36 -15.88 0.04 -1.13
N ASN A 37 -14.76 -0.17 -0.42
CA ASN A 37 -14.53 0.42 0.89
C ASN A 37 -14.43 1.95 0.80
N THR A 38 -13.83 2.48 -0.27
CA THR A 38 -13.79 3.93 -0.51
C THR A 38 -15.18 4.49 -0.79
N ARG A 39 -16.04 3.81 -1.56
CA ARG A 39 -17.44 4.19 -1.78
C ARG A 39 -18.28 4.14 -0.49
N ARG A 40 -17.90 3.26 0.45
CA ARG A 40 -18.50 3.24 1.79
C ARG A 40 -17.99 4.41 2.64
N LEU A 41 -16.71 4.73 2.60
CA LEU A 41 -16.10 5.83 3.38
C LEU A 41 -16.57 7.22 2.90
N ILE A 42 -16.65 7.40 1.58
CA ILE A 42 -16.88 8.69 0.92
C ILE A 42 -18.24 8.66 0.22
N ARG A 43 -19.15 9.50 0.71
CA ARG A 43 -20.55 9.55 0.28
C ARG A 43 -20.95 10.98 -0.07
N LEU A 44 -21.92 11.13 -0.96
CA LEU A 44 -22.50 12.42 -1.32
C LEU A 44 -23.99 12.38 -0.97
N GLU A 45 -24.40 13.25 -0.05
CA GLU A 45 -25.78 13.32 0.45
C GLU A 45 -26.21 14.79 0.49
N ASP A 46 -27.29 15.14 -0.21
CA ASP A 46 -27.86 16.50 -0.24
C ASP A 46 -26.86 17.64 -0.49
N GLY A 47 -25.92 17.43 -1.43
CA GLY A 47 -24.87 18.40 -1.76
C GLY A 47 -23.71 18.47 -0.77
N LYS A 48 -23.71 17.60 0.26
CA LYS A 48 -22.65 17.50 1.25
C LYS A 48 -21.80 16.26 1.02
N LEU A 49 -20.50 16.45 1.01
CA LEU A 49 -19.53 15.37 0.98
C LEU A 49 -19.31 14.86 2.40
N ILE A 50 -19.63 13.60 2.62
CA ILE A 50 -19.42 12.91 3.89
C ILE A 50 -18.19 12.02 3.75
N VAL A 51 -17.20 12.22 4.63
CA VAL A 51 -15.99 11.41 4.70
C VAL A 51 -15.85 10.85 6.11
N GLY A 52 -16.19 9.59 6.26
CA GLY A 52 -16.11 8.91 7.54
C GLY A 52 -16.96 7.65 7.58
N TYR A 53 -16.47 6.67 8.34
CA TYR A 53 -17.18 5.46 8.69
C TYR A 53 -16.37 4.75 9.78
N LYS A 54 -17.04 4.28 10.84
CA LYS A 54 -16.38 3.72 12.03
C LYS A 54 -15.36 2.62 11.69
N ASP A 55 -15.66 1.76 10.72
CA ASP A 55 -14.77 0.65 10.33
C ASP A 55 -13.43 1.11 9.75
N PHE A 56 -13.29 2.37 9.30
CA PHE A 56 -12.07 2.87 8.65
C PHE A 56 -11.27 3.83 9.53
N GLU A 57 -11.73 4.10 10.75
CA GLU A 57 -11.09 5.05 11.65
C GLU A 57 -9.94 4.41 12.42
N PRO A 58 -8.78 5.10 12.53
CA PRO A 58 -7.73 4.68 13.44
C PRO A 58 -8.22 4.67 14.89
N THR A 59 -7.88 3.60 15.63
CA THR A 59 -8.21 3.54 17.06
C THR A 59 -7.41 4.59 17.83
N GLY A 60 -8.05 5.28 18.77
CA GLY A 60 -7.40 6.36 19.52
C GLY A 60 -7.17 7.65 18.74
N SER A 61 -7.78 7.81 17.56
CA SER A 61 -7.75 9.08 16.82
C SER A 61 -8.32 10.23 17.67
N PRO A 62 -7.67 11.41 17.74
CA PRO A 62 -8.17 12.56 18.50
C PRO A 62 -9.46 13.14 17.91
N LYS A 63 -9.71 12.89 16.63
CA LYS A 63 -10.96 13.25 15.94
C LYS A 63 -11.60 11.99 15.35
N THR A 64 -12.87 11.77 15.68
CA THR A 64 -13.66 10.59 15.28
C THR A 64 -14.99 11.01 14.67
N GLY A 65 -15.64 10.08 13.98
CA GLY A 65 -16.90 10.29 13.27
C GLY A 65 -16.72 10.97 11.91
N ASP A 66 -17.85 11.22 11.26
CA ASP A 66 -17.91 11.74 9.91
C ASP A 66 -17.43 13.20 9.83
N GLU A 67 -16.56 13.48 8.86
CA GLU A 67 -16.38 14.84 8.36
C GLU A 67 -17.48 15.14 7.35
N VAL A 68 -18.12 16.30 7.49
CA VAL A 68 -19.17 16.74 6.57
C VAL A 68 -18.74 18.07 5.97
N TYR A 69 -18.61 18.10 4.65
CA TYR A 69 -18.24 19.29 3.89
C TYR A 69 -19.40 19.73 3.01
N ASP A 70 -19.86 20.97 3.18
CA ASP A 70 -20.77 21.59 2.22
C ASP A 70 -20.02 21.90 0.92
N LEU A 71 -20.37 21.23 -0.18
CA LEU A 71 -19.63 21.39 -1.43
C LEU A 71 -19.80 22.77 -2.09
N SER A 72 -20.72 23.60 -1.58
CA SER A 72 -20.84 25.00 -1.98
C SER A 72 -19.77 25.90 -1.32
N GLU A 73 -19.21 25.46 -0.19
CA GLU A 73 -18.15 26.16 0.56
C GLU A 73 -16.75 25.58 0.27
N VAL A 74 -16.68 24.35 -0.24
CA VAL A 74 -15.42 23.73 -0.68
C VAL A 74 -14.97 24.31 -2.01
N GLY A 75 -13.72 24.79 -2.05
CA GLY A 75 -13.02 25.26 -3.24
C GLY A 75 -12.69 24.13 -4.20
N ARG A 76 -11.40 23.87 -4.40
CA ARG A 76 -10.92 22.80 -5.30
C ARG A 76 -10.76 21.50 -4.54
N ILE A 77 -11.02 20.40 -5.22
CA ILE A 77 -10.85 19.05 -4.66
C ILE A 77 -9.81 18.30 -5.49
N PHE A 78 -8.74 17.85 -4.82
CA PHE A 78 -7.64 17.14 -5.47
C PHE A 78 -7.44 15.74 -4.90
N VAL A 79 -6.93 14.83 -5.74
CA VAL A 79 -6.52 13.48 -5.33
C VAL A 79 -5.08 13.23 -5.78
N PHE A 80 -4.19 12.97 -4.84
CA PHE A 80 -2.79 12.64 -5.11
C PHE A 80 -2.40 11.31 -4.50
N GLY A 81 -1.45 10.59 -5.08
CA GLY A 81 -1.01 9.36 -4.44
C GLY A 81 -0.20 8.44 -5.33
N ALA A 82 0.22 7.33 -4.74
CA ALA A 82 1.01 6.32 -5.43
C ALA A 82 0.81 4.95 -4.78
N GLY A 83 1.02 3.90 -5.57
CA GLY A 83 0.91 2.52 -5.12
C GLY A 83 0.03 1.68 -6.04
N LYS A 84 0.18 0.36 -5.96
CA LYS A 84 -0.67 -0.62 -6.64
C LYS A 84 -2.09 -0.52 -6.08
N GLY A 85 -3.09 -0.58 -6.96
CA GLY A 85 -4.49 -0.45 -6.57
C GLY A 85 -4.93 0.97 -6.18
N SER A 86 -4.02 1.96 -6.14
CA SER A 86 -4.38 3.36 -5.85
C SER A 86 -5.37 3.94 -6.86
N GLN A 87 -5.31 3.51 -8.13
CA GLN A 87 -6.32 3.86 -9.14
C GLN A 87 -7.74 3.44 -8.72
N ARG A 88 -7.92 2.32 -8.01
CA ARG A 88 -9.25 1.87 -7.57
C ARG A 88 -9.84 2.80 -6.49
N VAL A 89 -9.00 3.30 -5.60
CA VAL A 89 -9.40 4.30 -4.60
C VAL A 89 -9.73 5.63 -5.27
N ALA A 90 -8.84 6.09 -6.15
CA ALA A 90 -9.02 7.33 -6.90
C ALA A 90 -10.30 7.27 -7.76
N GLN A 91 -10.58 6.14 -8.39
CA GLN A 91 -11.79 5.92 -9.19
C GLN A 91 -13.06 6.03 -8.35
N ALA A 92 -13.08 5.48 -7.12
CA ALA A 92 -14.21 5.63 -6.23
C ALA A 92 -14.47 7.09 -5.84
N ILE A 93 -13.41 7.91 -5.74
CA ILE A 93 -13.50 9.35 -5.49
C ILE A 93 -14.01 10.07 -6.75
N GLU A 94 -13.50 9.75 -7.94
CA GLU A 94 -14.00 10.29 -9.21
C GLU A 94 -15.49 10.03 -9.40
N ASP A 95 -15.91 8.78 -9.19
CA ASP A 95 -17.30 8.35 -9.34
C ASP A 95 -18.21 8.98 -8.27
N CYS A 96 -17.67 9.31 -7.10
CA CYS A 96 -18.42 10.01 -6.05
C CYS A 96 -18.62 11.50 -6.35
N LEU A 97 -17.56 12.18 -6.77
CA LEU A 97 -17.53 13.64 -6.85
C LEU A 97 -17.91 14.18 -8.24
N GLY A 98 -17.75 13.36 -9.29
CA GLY A 98 -18.04 13.77 -10.66
C GLY A 98 -17.35 15.09 -11.03
N ASP A 99 -18.15 16.08 -11.45
CA ASP A 99 -17.65 17.41 -11.85
C ASP A 99 -17.14 18.27 -10.69
N ARG A 100 -17.40 17.91 -9.43
CA ARG A 100 -16.84 18.63 -8.28
C ARG A 100 -15.37 18.31 -8.03
N LEU A 101 -14.87 17.19 -8.57
CA LEU A 101 -13.46 16.87 -8.51
C LEU A 101 -12.67 17.74 -9.49
N THR A 102 -11.74 18.55 -8.97
CA THR A 102 -10.90 19.44 -9.79
C THR A 102 -9.86 18.66 -10.58
N GLY A 103 -9.33 17.58 -10.01
CA GLY A 103 -8.39 16.70 -10.68
C GLY A 103 -7.42 16.06 -9.69
N GLY A 104 -6.23 15.74 -10.16
CA GLY A 104 -5.23 15.09 -9.34
C GLY A 104 -4.23 14.31 -10.17
N HIS A 105 -3.35 13.58 -9.50
CA HIS A 105 -2.41 12.69 -10.19
C HIS A 105 -2.05 11.47 -9.34
N ILE A 106 -2.09 10.29 -9.95
CA ILE A 106 -1.76 9.00 -9.35
C ILE A 106 -0.56 8.37 -10.05
N ILE A 107 0.36 7.82 -9.27
CA ILE A 107 1.46 6.99 -9.79
C ILE A 107 1.11 5.52 -9.58
N ALA A 108 0.74 4.85 -10.67
CA ALA A 108 0.37 3.43 -10.69
C ALA A 108 1.48 2.58 -11.30
N LYS A 109 1.36 1.25 -11.26
CA LYS A 109 2.42 0.36 -11.72
C LYS A 109 2.36 0.17 -13.23
N LYS A 110 3.51 0.12 -13.90
CA LYS A 110 3.62 -0.31 -15.30
C LYS A 110 2.98 -1.69 -15.53
N GLY A 111 2.22 -1.77 -16.63
CA GLY A 111 1.40 -2.93 -16.98
C GLY A 111 -0.03 -2.88 -16.46
N ASP A 112 -0.38 -1.90 -15.62
CA ASP A 112 -1.77 -1.63 -15.27
C ASP A 112 -2.45 -0.81 -16.39
N ASP A 113 -3.73 -1.06 -16.63
CA ASP A 113 -4.57 -0.19 -17.46
C ASP A 113 -4.84 1.15 -16.75
N ILE A 114 -4.99 2.22 -17.54
CA ILE A 114 -5.42 3.52 -17.03
C ILE A 114 -6.95 3.54 -17.00
N THR A 115 -7.52 3.59 -15.80
CA THR A 115 -8.99 3.54 -15.61
C THR A 115 -9.61 4.88 -15.21
N LEU A 116 -8.80 5.86 -14.82
CA LEU A 116 -9.23 7.18 -14.36
C LEU A 116 -9.54 8.11 -15.52
N LYS A 117 -10.54 8.99 -15.34
CA LYS A 117 -11.02 9.91 -16.38
C LYS A 117 -10.66 11.38 -16.11
N ARG A 118 -10.55 11.78 -14.85
CA ARG A 118 -10.34 13.17 -14.41
C ARG A 118 -8.99 13.37 -13.74
N ILE A 119 -8.51 12.33 -13.06
CA ILE A 119 -7.23 12.27 -12.36
C ILE A 119 -6.19 11.73 -13.33
N GLY A 120 -5.06 12.44 -13.47
CA GLY A 120 -3.95 11.99 -14.29
C GLY A 120 -3.30 10.73 -13.74
N VAL A 121 -2.75 9.88 -14.61
CA VAL A 121 -2.02 8.68 -14.22
C VAL A 121 -0.64 8.68 -14.87
N THR A 122 0.39 8.42 -14.07
CA THR A 122 1.71 8.01 -14.59
C THR A 122 1.94 6.56 -14.20
N LEU A 123 2.35 5.73 -15.16
CA LEU A 123 2.72 4.34 -14.93
C LEU A 123 4.22 4.24 -14.66
N GLY A 124 4.61 4.03 -13.40
CA GLY A 124 6.00 3.91 -12.95
C GLY A 124 6.45 2.46 -12.72
N ALA A 125 7.76 2.23 -12.68
CA ALA A 125 8.32 0.91 -12.41
C ALA A 125 8.25 0.51 -10.93
N HIS A 126 8.08 -0.79 -10.72
CA HIS A 126 8.10 -1.47 -9.42
C HIS A 126 8.62 -2.90 -9.65
N PRO A 127 9.50 -3.45 -8.78
CA PRO A 127 9.87 -2.96 -7.44
C PRO A 127 11.01 -1.92 -7.41
N VAL A 128 11.69 -1.70 -8.53
CA VAL A 128 12.77 -0.72 -8.66
C VAL A 128 12.25 0.51 -9.41
N PRO A 129 12.45 1.74 -8.90
CA PRO A 129 11.90 2.96 -9.51
C PRO A 129 12.59 3.30 -10.83
N ASP A 130 11.86 3.99 -11.70
CA ASP A 130 12.34 4.52 -12.99
C ASP A 130 11.99 6.00 -13.17
N GLU A 131 12.29 6.55 -14.35
CA GLU A 131 12.09 7.96 -14.66
C GLU A 131 10.61 8.36 -14.70
N ASP A 132 9.70 7.41 -14.94
CA ASP A 132 8.26 7.65 -14.84
C ASP A 132 7.82 7.92 -13.39
N CYS A 133 8.41 7.22 -12.41
CA CYS A 133 8.18 7.55 -11.00
C CYS A 133 8.53 9.02 -10.71
N VAL A 134 9.71 9.47 -11.16
CA VAL A 134 10.18 10.85 -10.99
C VAL A 134 9.24 11.85 -11.66
N ARG A 135 8.85 11.59 -12.91
CA ARG A 135 7.89 12.44 -13.65
C ARG A 135 6.53 12.52 -12.95
N GLY A 136 6.05 11.40 -12.41
CA GLY A 136 4.80 11.35 -11.64
C GLY A 136 4.86 12.24 -10.40
N CYS A 137 5.95 12.14 -9.62
CA CYS A 137 6.19 12.97 -8.44
C CYS A 137 6.25 14.46 -8.80
N GLN A 138 6.94 14.83 -9.87
CA GLN A 138 7.02 16.22 -10.33
C GLN A 138 5.66 16.79 -10.72
N LYS A 139 4.80 16.00 -11.39
CA LYS A 139 3.41 16.41 -11.69
C LYS A 139 2.60 16.65 -10.43
N ILE A 140 2.67 15.74 -9.45
CA ILE A 140 1.98 15.90 -8.16
C ILE A 140 2.43 17.20 -7.48
N LEU A 141 3.75 17.42 -7.35
CA LEU A 141 4.27 18.64 -6.70
C LEU A 141 3.85 19.92 -7.42
N ALA A 142 3.83 19.93 -8.75
CA ALA A 142 3.36 21.08 -9.51
C ALA A 142 1.88 21.40 -9.23
N MET A 143 1.03 20.37 -9.10
CA MET A 143 -0.39 20.55 -8.80
C MET A 143 -0.68 20.93 -7.34
N MET A 144 0.22 20.62 -6.41
CA MET A 144 0.12 21.03 -5.01
C MET A 144 0.52 22.50 -4.78
N GLN A 145 1.05 23.20 -5.80
CA GLN A 145 1.39 24.62 -5.66
C GLN A 145 0.15 25.50 -5.54
N GLY A 146 0.17 26.38 -4.54
CA GLY A 146 -0.89 27.37 -4.33
C GLY A 146 -2.22 26.77 -3.89
N LEU A 147 -2.19 25.66 -3.14
CA LEU A 147 -3.34 25.18 -2.38
C LEU A 147 -3.80 26.23 -1.37
N LYS A 148 -5.12 26.29 -1.14
CA LYS A 148 -5.78 27.30 -0.31
C LYS A 148 -6.56 26.65 0.83
N GLU A 149 -6.99 27.46 1.78
CA GLU A 149 -7.62 26.99 3.01
C GLU A 149 -8.97 26.29 2.76
N GLU A 150 -9.69 26.72 1.71
CA GLU A 150 -10.95 26.17 1.23
C GLU A 150 -10.81 24.91 0.36
N ASP A 151 -9.58 24.53 -0.03
CA ASP A 151 -9.35 23.34 -0.83
C ASP A 151 -9.37 22.06 0.03
N LEU A 152 -9.75 20.95 -0.59
CA LEU A 152 -9.75 19.61 0.00
C LEU A 152 -8.83 18.69 -0.78
N VAL A 153 -7.88 18.05 -0.10
CA VAL A 153 -6.88 17.19 -0.73
C VAL A 153 -6.96 15.78 -0.17
N PHE A 154 -7.32 14.82 -1.03
CA PHE A 154 -7.17 13.41 -0.73
C PHE A 154 -5.74 12.96 -1.07
N THR A 155 -5.10 12.22 -0.18
CA THR A 155 -3.86 11.52 -0.50
C THR A 155 -4.05 10.01 -0.38
N ILE A 156 -3.42 9.25 -1.27
CA ILE A 156 -3.53 7.79 -1.30
C ILE A 156 -2.13 7.18 -1.19
N ALA A 157 -1.93 6.36 -0.16
CA ALA A 157 -0.75 5.51 -0.02
C ALA A 157 -1.16 4.03 -0.07
N ALA A 158 -0.60 3.28 -1.02
CA ALA A 158 -0.90 1.86 -1.22
C ALA A 158 0.37 1.01 -1.39
N ASN A 159 0.22 -0.31 -1.44
CA ASN A 159 1.35 -1.23 -1.62
C ASN A 159 2.24 -0.87 -2.81
N GLY A 160 3.56 -0.85 -2.61
CA GLY A 160 4.52 -0.43 -3.63
C GLY A 160 4.76 1.09 -3.72
N VAL A 161 4.14 1.90 -2.84
CA VAL A 161 4.34 3.35 -2.77
C VAL A 161 5.81 3.76 -2.71
N SER A 162 6.68 3.02 -2.01
CA SER A 162 8.10 3.39 -1.87
C SER A 162 8.89 3.34 -3.18
N SER A 163 8.50 2.51 -4.14
CA SER A 163 9.08 2.53 -5.49
C SER A 163 8.41 3.60 -6.35
N LEU A 164 7.08 3.65 -6.32
CA LEU A 164 6.31 4.50 -7.24
C LEU A 164 6.40 5.99 -6.91
N LEU A 165 6.43 6.36 -5.62
CA LEU A 165 6.63 7.73 -5.16
C LEU A 165 8.12 8.02 -5.00
N THR A 166 8.87 8.08 -6.10
CA THR A 166 10.33 8.33 -6.07
C THR A 166 10.73 9.63 -6.74
N LEU A 167 11.28 10.54 -5.95
CA LEU A 167 11.88 11.80 -6.38
C LEU A 167 13.18 12.03 -5.58
N PRO A 168 14.35 11.66 -6.13
CA PRO A 168 15.62 11.74 -5.41
C PRO A 168 15.95 13.16 -4.92
N VAL A 169 16.60 13.24 -3.76
CA VAL A 169 17.17 14.47 -3.22
C VAL A 169 18.30 15.05 -4.08
N PRO A 170 18.58 16.36 -4.00
CA PRO A 170 19.67 16.98 -4.75
C PRO A 170 21.03 16.33 -4.46
N GLY A 171 21.78 16.01 -5.51
CA GLY A 171 23.10 15.38 -5.42
C GLY A 171 23.08 13.85 -5.38
N VAL A 172 21.90 13.23 -5.34
CA VAL A 172 21.72 11.77 -5.46
C VAL A 172 20.96 11.49 -6.75
N SER A 173 21.52 10.67 -7.63
CA SER A 173 20.85 10.31 -8.89
C SER A 173 19.78 9.23 -8.67
N LEU A 174 18.81 9.12 -9.58
CA LEU A 174 17.87 7.99 -9.58
C LEU A 174 18.60 6.65 -9.65
N GLU A 175 19.67 6.57 -10.44
CA GLU A 175 20.47 5.36 -10.56
C GLU A 175 21.14 4.97 -9.23
N ASP A 176 21.59 5.95 -8.44
CA ASP A 176 22.15 5.67 -7.11
C ASP A 176 21.09 5.15 -6.13
N VAL A 177 19.86 5.67 -6.21
CA VAL A 177 18.71 5.15 -5.45
C VAL A 177 18.39 3.71 -5.86
N ARG A 178 18.40 3.42 -7.17
CA ARG A 178 18.18 2.07 -7.72
C ARG A 178 19.26 1.08 -7.23
N LYS A 179 20.53 1.46 -7.34
CA LYS A 179 21.67 0.66 -6.86
C LYS A 179 21.59 0.42 -5.36
N THR A 180 21.29 1.45 -4.57
CA THR A 180 21.13 1.31 -3.12
C THR A 180 20.02 0.33 -2.75
N THR A 181 18.88 0.42 -3.44
CA THR A 181 17.75 -0.51 -3.27
C THR A 181 18.15 -1.93 -3.64
N TYR A 182 18.84 -2.12 -4.77
CA TYR A 182 19.31 -3.43 -5.22
C TYR A 182 20.29 -4.06 -4.24
N ILE A 183 21.32 -3.32 -3.82
CA ILE A 183 22.31 -3.79 -2.83
C ILE A 183 21.59 -4.25 -1.56
N MET A 184 20.74 -3.40 -1.00
CA MET A 184 20.04 -3.71 0.24
C MET A 184 19.10 -4.91 0.09
N GLN A 185 18.19 -4.93 -0.90
CA GLN A 185 17.16 -5.97 -0.98
C GLN A 185 17.68 -7.29 -1.56
N ILE A 186 18.51 -7.21 -2.60
CA ILE A 186 18.90 -8.38 -3.40
C ILE A 186 20.24 -8.92 -2.93
N GLU A 187 21.28 -8.08 -2.83
CA GLU A 187 22.62 -8.56 -2.46
C GLU A 187 22.75 -8.85 -0.97
N ARG A 188 22.10 -8.05 -0.11
CA ARG A 188 22.19 -8.16 1.36
C ARG A 188 20.98 -8.79 2.02
N GLY A 189 19.88 -9.00 1.29
CA GLY A 189 18.66 -9.59 1.84
C GLY A 189 18.01 -8.75 2.95
N ALA A 190 18.23 -7.43 2.96
CA ALA A 190 17.72 -6.54 3.98
C ALA A 190 16.18 -6.52 3.97
N HIS A 191 15.58 -6.68 5.15
CA HIS A 191 14.14 -6.55 5.31
C HIS A 191 13.65 -5.16 4.91
N THR A 192 12.45 -5.10 4.33
CA THR A 192 11.85 -3.83 3.85
C THR A 192 11.78 -2.76 4.94
N GLY A 193 11.52 -3.15 6.19
CA GLY A 193 11.48 -2.23 7.34
C GLY A 193 12.80 -1.50 7.59
N ASP A 194 13.94 -2.15 7.35
CA ASP A 194 15.27 -1.54 7.52
C ASP A 194 15.66 -0.68 6.30
N LEU A 195 15.19 -1.05 5.11
CA LEU A 195 15.42 -0.29 3.89
C LEU A 195 14.58 0.99 3.81
N ASN A 196 13.39 0.99 4.39
CA ASN A 196 12.48 2.13 4.39
C ASN A 196 13.16 3.43 4.85
N PRO A 197 13.78 3.51 6.04
CA PRO A 197 14.51 4.69 6.48
C PRO A 197 15.53 5.20 5.47
N VAL A 198 16.31 4.30 4.87
CA VAL A 198 17.31 4.67 3.86
C VAL A 198 16.65 5.34 2.65
N ARG A 199 15.61 4.73 2.08
CA ARG A 199 14.93 5.29 0.90
C ARG A 199 14.22 6.59 1.21
N ASN A 200 13.64 6.72 2.39
CA ASN A 200 12.88 7.91 2.78
C ASN A 200 13.80 9.12 2.93
N HIS A 201 15.00 8.93 3.50
CA HIS A 201 16.01 9.98 3.64
C HIS A 201 16.71 10.37 2.33
N LEU A 202 16.51 9.61 1.25
CA LEU A 202 17.05 9.91 -0.08
C LEU A 202 16.00 10.51 -1.03
N ASP A 203 14.82 10.86 -0.54
CA ASP A 203 13.67 11.24 -1.38
C ASP A 203 12.98 12.54 -0.94
N LEU A 204 12.55 13.38 -1.87
CA LEU A 204 11.91 14.66 -1.56
C LEU A 204 10.44 14.56 -1.12
N MET A 205 9.76 13.43 -1.35
CA MET A 205 8.33 13.27 -1.08
C MET A 205 8.00 12.22 -0.01
N LYS A 206 8.94 11.32 0.30
CA LYS A 206 8.74 10.26 1.30
C LYS A 206 8.82 10.79 2.74
N GLY A 207 8.35 9.98 3.70
CA GLY A 207 8.44 10.26 5.13
C GLY A 207 7.68 11.51 5.58
N GLY A 208 6.44 11.65 5.12
CA GLY A 208 5.54 12.77 5.43
C GLY A 208 5.78 14.01 4.57
N ARG A 209 6.85 14.07 3.78
CA ARG A 209 7.22 15.28 3.01
C ARG A 209 6.23 15.64 1.91
N ILE A 210 5.52 14.68 1.32
CA ILE A 210 4.41 15.01 0.39
C ILE A 210 3.33 15.86 1.09
N SER A 211 3.09 15.65 2.38
CA SER A 211 1.99 16.29 3.12
C SER A 211 2.31 17.73 3.53
N ILE A 212 3.59 18.11 3.63
CA ILE A 212 3.97 19.50 3.95
C ILE A 212 3.57 20.49 2.85
N HIS A 213 3.25 19.99 1.66
CA HIS A 213 2.80 20.79 0.53
C HIS A 213 1.29 21.08 0.57
N ILE A 214 0.55 20.48 1.49
CA ILE A 214 -0.92 20.60 1.56
C ILE A 214 -1.39 21.85 2.32
N PRO A 215 -0.80 22.24 3.47
CA PRO A 215 -1.25 23.43 4.19
C PRO A 215 -1.30 24.68 3.30
N PRO A 216 -2.33 25.54 3.44
CA PRO A 216 -3.35 25.54 4.50
C PRO A 216 -4.59 24.66 4.24
N ALA A 217 -4.63 23.90 3.14
CA ALA A 217 -5.78 23.07 2.77
C ALA A 217 -6.04 21.93 3.76
N MET A 218 -7.26 21.36 3.72
CA MET A 218 -7.61 20.17 4.50
C MET A 218 -7.08 18.90 3.80
N ALA A 219 -6.36 18.05 4.53
CA ALA A 219 -5.88 16.76 4.04
C ALA A 219 -6.77 15.59 4.50
N ILE A 220 -7.15 14.70 3.59
CA ILE A 220 -7.76 13.40 3.90
C ILE A 220 -6.78 12.31 3.44
N HIS A 221 -6.07 11.71 4.38
CA HIS A 221 -5.12 10.63 4.11
C HIS A 221 -5.83 9.29 4.08
N LEU A 222 -5.84 8.66 2.91
CA LEU A 222 -6.35 7.30 2.69
C LEU A 222 -5.17 6.34 2.62
N VAL A 223 -5.11 5.40 3.57
CA VAL A 223 -4.13 4.33 3.56
C VAL A 223 -4.81 3.04 3.13
N VAL A 224 -4.30 2.42 2.07
CA VAL A 224 -4.84 1.18 1.50
C VAL A 224 -4.30 -0.01 2.30
N PHE A 225 -4.64 -0.02 3.58
CA PHE A 225 -4.24 -0.96 4.61
C PHE A 225 -5.29 -0.95 5.75
N PRO A 226 -5.34 -1.98 6.62
CA PRO A 226 -6.19 -1.92 7.80
C PRO A 226 -5.97 -0.66 8.64
N PRO A 227 -7.05 -0.11 9.26
CA PRO A 227 -6.92 0.99 10.20
C PRO A 227 -6.07 0.52 11.39
N SER A 228 -4.95 1.21 11.61
CA SER A 228 -4.05 0.99 12.75
C SER A 228 -4.45 1.90 13.91
N SER A 229 -3.76 1.81 15.06
CA SER A 229 -3.91 2.86 16.08
C SER A 229 -3.35 4.19 15.58
N HIS A 230 -3.90 5.29 16.08
CA HIS A 230 -3.37 6.62 15.79
C HIS A 230 -1.90 6.75 16.21
N ASP A 231 -1.56 6.24 17.39
CA ASP A 231 -0.19 6.17 17.90
C ASP A 231 0.77 5.44 16.93
N GLN A 232 0.35 4.28 16.40
CA GLN A 232 1.14 3.53 15.41
C GLN A 232 1.39 4.35 14.14
N LEU A 233 0.38 5.07 13.66
CA LEU A 233 0.46 5.89 12.44
C LEU A 233 1.32 7.14 12.62
N MET A 234 1.30 7.74 13.82
CA MET A 234 2.00 8.99 14.12
C MET A 234 3.45 8.77 14.57
N HIS A 235 3.71 7.78 15.42
CA HIS A 235 4.98 7.62 16.13
C HIS A 235 5.78 6.38 15.74
N HIS A 236 5.20 5.45 14.98
CA HIS A 236 5.84 4.19 14.61
C HIS A 236 5.83 3.90 13.10
N ASN A 237 5.33 4.83 12.29
CA ASN A 237 5.32 4.69 10.84
C ASN A 237 6.72 4.93 10.22
N ASN A 238 7.06 4.11 9.22
CA ASN A 238 8.24 4.30 8.38
C ASN A 238 7.96 4.05 6.88
N TRP A 239 6.70 3.89 6.48
CA TRP A 239 6.33 3.38 5.17
C TRP A 239 5.24 4.20 4.48
N LEU A 240 4.24 4.65 5.24
CA LEU A 240 3.13 5.45 4.75
C LEU A 240 3.63 6.88 4.51
N HIS A 241 4.11 7.15 3.30
CA HIS A 241 4.84 8.37 2.98
C HIS A 241 4.02 9.67 3.07
N ASN A 242 2.69 9.58 3.12
CA ASN A 242 1.78 10.70 3.36
C ASN A 242 1.53 10.97 4.85
N LEU A 243 2.11 10.18 5.75
CA LEU A 243 2.02 10.29 7.21
C LEU A 243 3.41 10.61 7.79
N PRO A 244 3.51 11.09 9.05
CA PRO A 244 4.81 11.36 9.65
C PRO A 244 5.62 10.07 9.81
N GLU A 245 6.93 10.22 9.94
CA GLU A 245 7.86 9.11 10.07
C GLU A 245 8.80 9.31 11.27
N CYS A 246 9.00 8.24 12.02
CA CYS A 246 9.76 8.27 13.28
C CYS A 246 11.28 8.07 13.13
N THR A 247 11.76 7.71 11.94
CA THR A 247 13.18 7.36 11.72
C THR A 247 14.01 8.58 11.37
N THR A 248 15.33 8.52 11.51
CA THR A 248 16.22 9.67 11.28
C THR A 248 17.34 9.32 10.31
N PHE A 249 18.13 10.32 9.91
CA PHE A 249 19.38 10.07 9.18
C PHE A 249 20.29 9.07 9.88
N ALA A 250 20.38 9.13 11.22
CA ALA A 250 21.18 8.18 12.00
C ALA A 250 20.66 6.75 11.83
N VAL A 251 19.35 6.54 11.93
CA VAL A 251 18.72 5.22 11.71
C VAL A 251 18.96 4.71 10.28
N ALA A 252 18.89 5.59 9.27
CA ALA A 252 19.21 5.22 7.89
C ALA A 252 20.66 4.73 7.75
N ILE A 253 21.63 5.42 8.36
CA ILE A 253 23.05 5.03 8.36
C ILE A 253 23.25 3.71 9.14
N GLU A 254 22.61 3.58 10.30
CA GLU A 254 22.65 2.36 11.12
C GLU A 254 22.12 1.15 10.36
N ASN A 255 21.01 1.29 9.64
CA ASN A 255 20.45 0.21 8.83
C ASN A 255 21.38 -0.18 7.67
N LEU A 256 22.04 0.78 7.02
CA LEU A 256 23.06 0.46 6.01
C LEU A 256 24.25 -0.29 6.60
N LYS A 257 24.68 0.05 7.83
CA LYS A 257 25.78 -0.64 8.51
C LYS A 257 25.37 -2.03 9.02
N LYS A 258 24.17 -2.16 9.58
CA LYS A 258 23.57 -3.42 10.06
C LYS A 258 23.58 -4.51 9.00
N HIS A 259 23.42 -4.12 7.73
CA HIS A 259 23.38 -5.03 6.57
C HIS A 259 24.67 -5.05 5.74
N ASP A 260 25.80 -4.57 6.29
CA ASP A 260 27.10 -4.48 5.59
C ASP A 260 27.02 -3.82 4.21
N ALA A 261 26.11 -2.84 4.08
CA ALA A 261 25.81 -2.14 2.83
C ALA A 261 26.46 -0.75 2.76
N TRP A 262 26.88 -0.18 3.90
CA TRP A 262 27.40 1.19 3.97
C TRP A 262 28.52 1.48 2.95
N ASP A 263 29.54 0.63 2.90
CA ASP A 263 30.67 0.84 1.98
C ASP A 263 30.35 0.44 0.53
N ALA A 264 29.31 -0.37 0.32
CA ALA A 264 28.87 -0.82 -1.00
C ALA A 264 27.98 0.18 -1.74
N VAL A 265 27.17 0.98 -1.02
CA VAL A 265 26.29 1.97 -1.66
C VAL A 265 27.08 3.11 -2.33
N PRO A 266 26.50 3.80 -3.32
CA PRO A 266 27.17 4.91 -4.01
C PRO A 266 27.66 6.02 -3.06
N ALA A 267 28.79 6.64 -3.41
CA ALA A 267 29.38 7.70 -2.60
C ALA A 267 28.46 8.94 -2.45
N SER A 268 27.61 9.22 -3.44
CA SER A 268 26.59 10.28 -3.37
C SER A 268 25.59 10.05 -2.24
N VAL A 269 25.16 8.79 -2.05
CA VAL A 269 24.24 8.37 -0.98
C VAL A 269 24.89 8.54 0.38
N ARG A 270 26.11 8.01 0.57
CA ARG A 270 26.85 8.18 1.84
C ARG A 270 27.02 9.64 2.21
N LYS A 271 27.54 10.45 1.27
CA LYS A 271 27.76 11.88 1.47
C LYS A 271 26.48 12.62 1.82
N PHE A 272 25.35 12.28 1.18
CA PHE A 272 24.08 12.91 1.47
C PHE A 272 23.59 12.56 2.88
N LEU A 273 23.64 11.28 3.27
CA LEU A 273 23.20 10.83 4.59
C LEU A 273 24.10 11.37 5.71
N GLU A 274 25.43 11.37 5.53
CA GLU A 274 26.39 11.92 6.50
C GLU A 274 26.24 13.42 6.72
N ARG A 275 25.80 14.16 5.69
CA ARG A 275 25.51 15.60 5.83
C ARG A 275 24.40 15.85 6.84
N ALA A 276 23.44 14.94 6.95
CA ALA A 276 22.30 15.00 7.88
C ALA A 276 21.65 16.39 7.96
N ASP A 277 21.46 17.03 6.80
CA ASP A 277 20.88 18.37 6.73
C ASP A 277 19.43 18.32 7.21
N PRO A 278 19.06 19.03 8.31
CA PRO A 278 17.73 18.98 8.89
C PRO A 278 16.60 19.35 7.92
N LYS A 279 16.91 20.13 6.87
CA LYS A 279 15.96 20.45 5.80
C LYS A 279 15.39 19.21 5.10
N TYR A 280 16.17 18.14 5.04
CA TYR A 280 15.81 16.87 4.42
C TYR A 280 15.62 15.76 5.45
N GLU A 281 15.33 16.08 6.71
CA GLU A 281 14.85 15.11 7.68
C GLU A 281 13.39 14.73 7.35
N THR A 282 12.95 13.55 7.77
CA THR A 282 11.54 13.14 7.62
C THR A 282 10.66 13.90 8.62
N ILE A 283 9.38 14.05 8.29
CA ILE A 283 8.45 14.85 9.08
C ILE A 283 8.05 14.08 10.34
N LYS A 284 8.27 14.68 11.52
CA LYS A 284 7.92 14.07 12.81
C LYS A 284 6.48 14.37 13.18
N ALA A 285 5.96 13.58 14.12
CA ALA A 285 4.58 13.71 14.59
C ALA A 285 4.25 15.13 15.03
N GLU A 286 5.15 15.79 15.79
CA GLU A 286 4.87 17.13 16.33
C GLU A 286 4.76 18.21 15.25
N GLU A 287 5.45 18.03 14.11
CA GLU A 287 5.32 18.92 12.96
C GLU A 287 4.04 18.61 12.17
N PHE A 288 3.75 17.33 11.96
CA PHE A 288 2.58 16.87 11.22
C PHE A 288 1.26 17.24 11.91
N GLU A 289 1.21 17.18 13.24
CA GLU A 289 0.04 17.54 14.06
C GLU A 289 -0.41 18.99 13.92
N LYS A 290 0.47 19.87 13.43
CA LYS A 290 0.13 21.28 13.16
C LYS A 290 -0.73 21.45 11.90
N MET A 291 -0.84 20.41 11.07
CA MET A 291 -1.59 20.44 9.81
C MET A 291 -3.07 20.08 10.05
N ARG A 292 -3.94 20.47 9.11
CA ARG A 292 -5.36 20.09 9.12
C ARG A 292 -5.52 18.76 8.40
N PHE A 293 -5.82 17.68 9.12
CA PHE A 293 -5.95 16.37 8.47
C PHE A 293 -6.95 15.41 9.13
N ARG A 294 -7.33 14.38 8.37
CA ARG A 294 -7.91 13.11 8.84
C ARG A 294 -7.15 11.95 8.21
N ILE A 295 -7.15 10.80 8.89
CA ILE A 295 -6.53 9.57 8.40
C ILE A 295 -7.58 8.46 8.43
N PHE A 296 -7.66 7.67 7.36
CA PHE A 296 -8.54 6.51 7.26
C PHE A 296 -7.81 5.31 6.67
N GLY A 297 -7.93 4.16 7.31
CA GLY A 297 -7.47 2.86 6.81
C GLY A 297 -8.62 2.12 6.14
N ILE A 298 -8.57 1.98 4.81
CA ILE A 298 -9.72 1.54 4.01
C ILE A 298 -9.77 0.03 3.75
N MET A 299 -9.00 -0.77 4.48
CA MET A 299 -9.00 -2.24 4.37
C MET A 299 -9.17 -2.91 5.75
N PRO A 300 -10.28 -2.70 6.46
CA PRO A 300 -10.43 -3.21 7.82
C PRO A 300 -10.45 -4.74 7.85
N ASP A 301 -9.77 -5.31 8.84
CA ASP A 301 -9.49 -6.74 8.90
C ASP A 301 -10.75 -7.60 8.84
N HIS A 302 -11.84 -7.19 9.52
CA HIS A 302 -13.10 -7.94 9.54
C HIS A 302 -13.85 -7.94 8.21
N LEU A 303 -13.54 -6.99 7.30
CA LEU A 303 -14.05 -6.95 5.93
C LEU A 303 -12.99 -7.42 4.92
N GLY A 304 -11.85 -7.91 5.39
CA GLY A 304 -10.70 -8.26 4.57
C GLY A 304 -10.81 -9.62 3.89
N MET A 305 -9.76 -9.96 3.14
CA MET A 305 -9.70 -11.17 2.31
C MET A 305 -10.02 -12.46 3.07
N ILE A 306 -9.41 -12.64 4.24
CA ILE A 306 -9.48 -13.91 4.99
C ILE A 306 -10.90 -14.13 5.56
N PRO A 307 -11.51 -13.20 6.30
CA PRO A 307 -12.88 -13.40 6.79
C PRO A 307 -13.89 -13.62 5.67
N THR A 308 -13.79 -12.89 4.55
CA THR A 308 -14.70 -13.09 3.42
C THR A 308 -14.49 -14.44 2.73
N ALA A 309 -13.24 -14.89 2.55
CA ALA A 309 -12.94 -16.21 2.03
C ALA A 309 -13.48 -17.32 2.96
N MET A 310 -13.31 -17.16 4.28
CA MET A 310 -13.84 -18.10 5.27
C MET A 310 -15.38 -18.17 5.23
N GLN A 311 -16.05 -17.02 5.11
CA GLN A 311 -17.50 -16.97 4.97
C GLN A 311 -17.95 -17.68 3.69
N LYS A 312 -17.33 -17.37 2.54
CA LYS A 312 -17.66 -18.02 1.27
C LYS A 312 -17.41 -19.53 1.32
N ALA A 313 -16.36 -19.97 2.00
CA ALA A 313 -16.09 -21.39 2.20
C ALA A 313 -17.22 -22.08 3.00
N ALA A 314 -17.69 -21.45 4.07
CA ALA A 314 -18.82 -21.94 4.86
C ALA A 314 -20.12 -22.01 4.04
N GLU A 315 -20.41 -20.99 3.24
CA GLU A 315 -21.57 -20.96 2.31
C GLU A 315 -21.54 -22.12 1.31
N LEU A 316 -20.35 -22.56 0.90
CA LEU A 316 -20.14 -23.68 -0.02
C LEU A 316 -20.12 -25.05 0.68
N GLY A 317 -20.32 -25.09 1.99
CA GLY A 317 -20.38 -26.33 2.79
C GLY A 317 -19.04 -26.85 3.28
N PHE A 318 -17.98 -26.03 3.26
CA PHE A 318 -16.68 -26.38 3.85
C PHE A 318 -16.54 -25.77 5.24
N LYS A 319 -15.97 -26.51 6.19
CA LYS A 319 -15.51 -25.93 7.46
C LYS A 319 -14.30 -25.02 7.19
N PRO A 320 -14.38 -23.69 7.38
CA PRO A 320 -13.23 -22.82 7.14
C PRO A 320 -12.22 -22.96 8.28
N VAL A 321 -10.93 -23.05 7.93
CA VAL A 321 -9.82 -23.11 8.88
C VAL A 321 -8.82 -22.03 8.49
N ASN A 322 -8.65 -21.02 9.35
CA ASN A 322 -7.54 -20.06 9.23
C ASN A 322 -6.27 -20.72 9.76
N LEU A 323 -5.49 -21.33 8.86
CA LEU A 323 -4.35 -22.16 9.21
C LEU A 323 -3.17 -21.32 9.70
N ALA A 324 -2.87 -20.22 9.01
CA ALA A 324 -1.79 -19.31 9.36
C ALA A 324 -2.00 -17.95 8.71
N THR A 325 -1.66 -16.89 9.44
CA THR A 325 -1.55 -15.53 8.89
C THR A 325 -0.13 -15.02 9.13
N ARG A 326 0.38 -14.15 8.26
CA ARG A 326 1.75 -13.59 8.33
C ARG A 326 2.85 -14.63 8.10
N LEU A 327 2.65 -15.50 7.10
CA LEU A 327 3.71 -16.38 6.62
C LEU A 327 4.76 -15.57 5.84
N ASP A 328 5.94 -15.39 6.44
CA ASP A 328 7.09 -14.68 5.85
C ASP A 328 8.29 -15.64 5.73
N VAL A 329 8.08 -16.71 4.97
CA VAL A 329 9.01 -17.86 4.83
C VAL A 329 9.11 -18.29 3.36
N GLU A 330 10.07 -19.17 3.04
CA GLU A 330 10.30 -19.65 1.67
C GLU A 330 9.07 -20.43 1.13
N ALA A 331 8.66 -20.11 -0.10
CA ALA A 331 7.40 -20.56 -0.69
C ALA A 331 7.35 -22.08 -0.90
N ASN A 332 8.42 -22.67 -1.42
CA ASN A 332 8.49 -24.11 -1.72
C ASN A 332 8.33 -24.96 -0.45
N GLN A 333 9.05 -24.62 0.61
CA GLN A 333 9.00 -25.30 1.90
C GLN A 333 7.60 -25.20 2.51
N THR A 334 7.00 -24.01 2.41
CA THR A 334 5.63 -23.78 2.90
C THR A 334 4.61 -24.63 2.16
N ALA A 335 4.72 -24.71 0.83
CA ALA A 335 3.83 -25.53 0.01
C ALA A 335 3.93 -27.03 0.39
N GLN A 336 5.15 -27.53 0.65
CA GLN A 336 5.34 -28.94 1.07
C GLN A 336 4.64 -29.23 2.40
N VAL A 337 4.77 -28.33 3.38
CA VAL A 337 4.14 -28.47 4.69
C VAL A 337 2.62 -28.40 4.58
N ILE A 338 2.07 -27.41 3.87
CA ILE A 338 0.62 -27.26 3.69
C ILE A 338 0.04 -28.47 2.94
N ALA A 339 0.74 -28.98 1.92
CA ALA A 339 0.33 -30.18 1.20
C ALA A 339 0.35 -31.44 2.07
N ALA A 340 1.33 -31.56 2.97
CA ALA A 340 1.37 -32.66 3.94
C ALA A 340 0.17 -32.60 4.90
N ILE A 341 -0.15 -31.42 5.44
CA ILE A 341 -1.32 -31.19 6.29
C ILE A 341 -2.61 -31.57 5.55
N ALA A 342 -2.79 -31.12 4.30
CA ALA A 342 -3.97 -31.44 3.50
C ALA A 342 -4.14 -32.96 3.27
N ARG A 343 -3.04 -33.69 3.00
CA ARG A 343 -3.07 -35.15 2.85
C ARG A 343 -3.39 -35.87 4.17
N THR A 344 -2.83 -35.40 5.29
CA THR A 344 -3.16 -35.96 6.62
C THR A 344 -4.64 -35.79 6.92
N ILE A 345 -5.22 -34.61 6.66
CA ILE A 345 -6.65 -34.35 6.83
C ILE A 345 -7.50 -35.29 5.97
N GLU A 346 -7.15 -35.44 4.69
CA GLU A 346 -7.90 -36.30 3.77
C GLU A 346 -7.86 -37.79 4.18
N THR A 347 -6.71 -38.26 4.67
CA THR A 347 -6.50 -39.69 4.97
C THR A 347 -6.83 -40.09 6.40
N GLN A 348 -6.69 -39.17 7.36
CA GLN A 348 -6.81 -39.45 8.79
C GLN A 348 -7.94 -38.66 9.47
N GLY A 349 -8.48 -37.61 8.82
CA GLY A 349 -9.47 -36.73 9.44
C GLY A 349 -8.91 -35.82 10.53
N GLU A 350 -7.58 -35.68 10.61
CA GLU A 350 -6.88 -34.91 11.64
C GLU A 350 -5.89 -33.90 10.99
N PRO A 351 -5.64 -32.74 11.63
CA PRO A 351 -6.26 -32.23 12.86
C PRO A 351 -7.66 -31.63 12.63
N PHE A 352 -8.16 -31.64 11.39
CA PHE A 352 -9.47 -31.13 11.03
C PHE A 352 -10.24 -32.17 10.22
N GLU A 353 -11.54 -32.32 10.47
CA GLU A 353 -12.40 -33.23 9.72
C GLU A 353 -12.75 -32.64 8.33
N PRO A 354 -12.64 -33.43 7.25
CA PRO A 354 -13.16 -33.04 5.94
C PRO A 354 -14.69 -33.09 5.89
N PRO A 355 -15.34 -32.26 5.04
CA PRO A 355 -14.74 -31.29 4.13
C PRO A 355 -14.39 -29.96 4.82
N CYS A 356 -13.14 -29.52 4.66
CA CYS A 356 -12.67 -28.23 5.19
C CYS A 356 -11.93 -27.42 4.12
N ALA A 357 -11.88 -26.10 4.30
CA ALA A 357 -11.10 -25.18 3.48
C ALA A 357 -9.96 -24.60 4.33
N LEU A 358 -8.72 -24.94 3.98
CA LEU A 358 -7.53 -24.38 4.61
C LEU A 358 -7.22 -23.03 3.97
N ILE A 359 -7.22 -21.97 4.77
CA ILE A 359 -6.92 -20.61 4.33
C ILE A 359 -5.66 -20.16 5.06
N SER A 360 -4.71 -19.60 4.30
CA SER A 360 -3.51 -19.00 4.86
C SER A 360 -3.20 -17.66 4.18
N GLY A 361 -2.43 -16.81 4.85
CA GLY A 361 -2.01 -15.52 4.31
C GLY A 361 -0.62 -15.11 4.78
N GLY A 362 0.06 -14.28 4.00
CA GLY A 362 1.42 -13.82 4.29
C GLY A 362 2.11 -13.28 3.04
N GLU A 363 3.39 -12.95 3.17
CA GLU A 363 4.26 -12.58 2.07
C GLU A 363 5.44 -13.57 1.97
N LEU A 364 5.17 -14.72 1.33
CA LEU A 364 6.19 -15.74 1.09
C LEU A 364 7.36 -15.19 0.27
N LEU A 365 8.51 -15.83 0.42
CA LEU A 365 9.76 -15.46 -0.25
C LEU A 365 10.15 -16.49 -1.30
N VAL A 366 10.93 -16.04 -2.28
CA VAL A 366 11.62 -16.91 -3.24
C VAL A 366 13.09 -16.54 -3.25
N THR A 367 13.94 -17.48 -2.85
CA THR A 367 15.39 -17.34 -2.96
C THR A 367 15.82 -17.72 -4.38
N VAL A 368 16.03 -16.71 -5.23
CA VAL A 368 16.30 -16.91 -6.68
C VAL A 368 17.73 -17.40 -6.96
N GLY A 369 18.72 -17.03 -6.14
CA GLY A 369 20.12 -17.40 -6.38
C GLY A 369 20.62 -16.90 -7.75
N GLN A 370 21.15 -17.81 -8.56
CA GLN A 370 21.63 -17.52 -9.92
C GLN A 370 20.62 -17.89 -11.02
N GLU A 371 19.41 -18.29 -10.65
CA GLU A 371 18.41 -18.77 -11.59
C GLU A 371 17.83 -17.62 -12.45
N THR A 372 17.56 -17.92 -13.72
CA THR A 372 16.98 -16.96 -14.68
C THR A 372 15.58 -17.35 -15.15
N GLY A 373 14.93 -18.28 -14.43
CA GLY A 373 13.56 -18.71 -14.73
C GLY A 373 12.53 -17.61 -14.52
N ILE A 374 11.32 -17.83 -15.04
CA ILE A 374 10.17 -16.93 -14.83
C ILE A 374 9.23 -17.60 -13.83
N GLY A 375 8.92 -16.90 -12.74
CA GLY A 375 8.04 -17.40 -11.69
C GLY A 375 7.81 -16.37 -10.58
N GLY A 376 7.25 -16.82 -9.46
CA GLY A 376 7.11 -16.00 -8.25
C GLY A 376 6.47 -16.78 -7.10
N ARG A 377 6.54 -16.25 -5.88
CA ARG A 377 6.19 -16.94 -4.62
C ARG A 377 4.85 -17.68 -4.53
N ASN A 378 3.86 -17.34 -5.36
CA ASN A 378 2.54 -17.99 -5.37
C ASN A 378 2.39 -19.05 -6.47
N GLN A 379 3.31 -19.06 -7.45
CA GLN A 379 3.41 -20.08 -8.50
C GLN A 379 4.31 -21.20 -7.99
#